data_AF-A0A851UY70-F1
#
_entry.id   AF-A0A851UY70-F1
#
_cell.length_a   1.000
_cell.length_b   1.000
_cell.length_c   1.000
_cell.angle_alpha   90.00
_cell.angle_beta   90.00
_cell.angle_gamma   90.00
#
_symmetry.space_group_name_H-M   'P 1'
#
loop_
_entity.id
_entity.type
_entity.pdbx_description
1 polymer ?
#
loop_
_entity_poly.entity_id
_entity_poly.type
_entity_poly.pdbx_seq_one_letter_code
_entity_poly.pdbx_strand_id
1 'polypeptide(L)'
;KDAEGKSKGFGFVNYESHEDAAKAVDALHEKDFKGQPLYVARAQRKSEREEELKKSYEQKKYEANLKYQGVNLYVKNLDDDID
;
A
#
# COMPACT_ATOMS: atom_id res chain seq x y z
N LYS A 1 -15.41 -6.90 -12.21
CA LYS A 1 -16.83 -6.63 -11.84
C LYS A 1 -17.14 -7.38 -10.55
N ASP A 2 -18.04 -6.88 -9.72
CA ASP A 2 -18.62 -7.68 -8.62
C ASP A 2 -19.68 -8.66 -9.15
N ALA A 3 -20.31 -9.42 -8.25
CA ALA A 3 -21.33 -10.42 -8.59
C ALA A 3 -22.57 -9.81 -9.26
N GLU A 4 -22.79 -8.50 -9.10
CA GLU A 4 -23.92 -7.74 -9.65
C GLU A 4 -23.55 -7.01 -10.95
N GLY A 5 -22.32 -7.20 -11.46
CA GLY A 5 -21.86 -6.62 -12.72
C GLY A 5 -21.36 -5.17 -12.62
N LYS A 6 -21.34 -4.57 -11.43
CA LYS A 6 -20.83 -3.22 -11.19
C LYS A 6 -19.30 -3.21 -11.28
N SER A 7 -18.76 -2.10 -11.78
CA SER A 7 -17.31 -1.91 -11.90
C SER A 7 -16.69 -1.77 -10.51
N LYS A 8 -15.52 -2.39 -10.29
CA LYS A 8 -14.76 -2.25 -9.04
C LYS A 8 -13.94 -0.95 -8.99
N GLY A 9 -14.03 -0.10 -10.02
CA GLY A 9 -13.33 1.18 -10.08
C GLY A 9 -11.84 1.08 -10.48
N PHE A 10 -11.38 -0.08 -10.96
CA PHE A 10 -10.01 -0.26 -11.45
C PHE A 10 -9.96 -1.18 -12.67
N GLY A 11 -8.86 -1.10 -13.43
CA GLY A 11 -8.58 -1.94 -14.60
C GLY A 11 -7.08 -2.03 -14.88
N PHE A 12 -6.72 -2.89 -15.83
CA PHE A 12 -5.34 -3.04 -16.30
C PHE A 12 -5.30 -2.74 -17.80
N VAL A 13 -4.25 -2.06 -18.23
CA VAL A 13 -3.99 -1.73 -19.63
C VAL A 13 -2.66 -2.36 -20.03
N ASN A 14 -2.63 -3.08 -21.15
CA ASN A 14 -1.38 -3.59 -21.73
C ASN A 14 -0.93 -2.62 -22.83
N TYR A 15 0.25 -2.05 -22.64
CA TYR A 15 0.97 -1.34 -23.70
C TYR A 15 1.89 -2.31 -24.44
N GLU A 16 2.23 -1.97 -25.68
CA GLU A 16 3.17 -2.75 -26.49
C GLU A 16 4.61 -2.58 -25.99
N SER A 17 4.99 -1.36 -25.55
CA SER A 17 6.31 -1.05 -25.03
C SER A 17 6.28 -0.60 -23.56
N HIS A 18 7.39 -0.85 -22.85
CA HIS A 18 7.57 -0.37 -21.48
C HIS A 18 7.64 1.18 -21.42
N GLU A 19 8.26 1.79 -22.43
CA GLU A 19 8.39 3.25 -22.50
C GLU A 19 7.03 3.95 -22.62
N ASP A 20 6.11 3.40 -23.41
CA ASP A 20 4.77 3.97 -23.56
C ASP A 20 3.96 3.83 -22.28
N ALA A 21 4.13 2.71 -21.56
CA ALA A 21 3.53 2.54 -20.24
C ALA A 21 4.06 3.56 -19.22
N ALA A 22 5.37 3.83 -19.23
CA ALA A 22 6.00 4.84 -18.36
C ALA A 22 5.49 6.25 -18.68
N LYS A 23 5.48 6.64 -19.96
CA LYS A 23 4.92 7.93 -20.42
C LYS A 23 3.46 8.08 -20.02
N ALA A 24 2.68 7.00 -20.08
CA ALA A 24 1.28 7.03 -19.67
C ALA A 24 1.10 7.24 -18.16
N VAL A 25 1.97 6.66 -17.32
CA VAL A 25 1.98 6.95 -15.88
C VAL A 25 2.28 8.42 -15.66
N ASP A 26 3.36 8.95 -16.24
CA ASP A 26 3.78 10.34 -16.03
C ASP A 26 2.74 11.36 -16.55
N ALA A 27 2.06 11.05 -17.65
CA ALA A 27 1.11 11.97 -18.29
C ALA A 27 -0.33 11.90 -17.74
N LEU A 28 -0.74 10.77 -17.15
CA LEU A 28 -2.13 10.52 -16.76
C LEU A 28 -2.31 10.34 -15.25
N HIS A 29 -1.25 10.09 -14.49
CA HIS A 29 -1.34 10.10 -13.04
C HIS A 29 -1.78 11.48 -12.54
N GLU A 30 -2.77 11.51 -11.64
CA GLU A 30 -3.40 12.71 -11.07
C GLU A 30 -4.12 13.62 -12.07
N LYS A 31 -4.25 13.21 -13.34
CA LYS A 31 -5.00 13.98 -14.32
C LYS A 31 -6.50 13.89 -14.07
N ASP A 32 -7.17 15.04 -14.06
CA ASP A 32 -8.63 15.10 -13.99
C ASP A 32 -9.29 14.40 -15.18
N PHE A 33 -10.16 13.44 -14.88
CA PHE A 33 -10.98 12.74 -15.86
C PHE A 33 -12.40 12.57 -15.33
N LYS A 34 -13.37 13.19 -16.03
CA LYS A 34 -14.79 13.15 -15.64
C LYS A 34 -15.05 13.61 -14.19
N GLY A 35 -14.26 14.57 -13.70
CA GLY A 35 -14.40 15.15 -12.36
C GLY A 35 -13.78 14.32 -11.24
N GLN A 36 -12.95 13.32 -11.56
CA GLN A 36 -12.10 12.63 -10.59
C GLN A 36 -10.66 12.51 -11.13
N PRO A 37 -9.64 12.71 -10.28
CA PRO A 37 -8.25 12.49 -10.68
C PRO A 37 -7.99 11.01 -10.93
N LEU A 38 -7.31 10.70 -12.03
CA LEU A 38 -6.91 9.34 -12.35
C LEU A 38 -5.73 8.90 -11.49
N TYR A 39 -5.80 7.69 -10.94
CA TYR A 39 -4.64 7.03 -10.36
C TYR A 39 -4.07 6.03 -11.37
N VAL A 40 -2.91 6.36 -11.96
CA VAL A 40 -2.21 5.49 -12.91
C VAL A 40 -0.86 5.10 -12.31
N ALA A 41 -0.59 3.81 -12.21
CA ALA A 41 0.65 3.30 -11.67
C ALA A 41 1.02 1.98 -12.37
N ARG A 42 2.27 1.53 -12.20
CA ARG A 42 2.71 0.24 -12.73
C ARG A 42 1.85 -0.89 -12.14
N ALA A 43 1.40 -1.79 -13.01
CA ALA A 43 0.68 -2.99 -12.58
C ALA A 43 1.64 -3.90 -11.80
N GLN A 44 1.41 -4.02 -10.49
CA GLN A 44 2.08 -4.99 -9.64
C GLN A 44 1.23 -6.24 -9.48
N ARG A 45 1.86 -7.42 -9.49
CA ARG A 45 1.16 -8.66 -9.16
C ARG A 45 0.75 -8.64 -7.70
N LYS A 46 -0.40 -9.25 -7.38
CA LYS A 46 -0.93 -9.28 -6.00
C LYS A 46 0.08 -9.86 -5.00
N SER A 47 0.74 -10.96 -5.37
CA SER A 47 1.74 -11.63 -4.54
C SER A 47 2.97 -10.76 -4.26
N GLU A 48 3.43 -10.02 -5.26
CA GLU A 48 4.59 -9.12 -5.15
C GLU A 48 4.28 -7.98 -4.18
N ARG A 49 3.09 -7.37 -4.32
CA ARG A 49 2.61 -6.33 -3.40
C ARG A 49 2.50 -6.83 -1.95
N GLU A 50 1.94 -8.03 -1.76
CA GLU A 50 1.80 -8.61 -0.41
C GLU A 50 3.16 -8.91 0.24
N GLU A 51 4.13 -9.39 -0.54
CA GLU A 51 5.47 -9.66 -0.05
C GLU A 51 6.24 -8.38 0.31
N GLU A 52 6.21 -7.35 -0.53
CA GLU A 52 6.82 -6.06 -0.25
C GLU A 52 6.23 -5.42 1.02
N LEU A 53 4.90 -5.46 1.14
CA LEU A 53 4.21 -4.92 2.31
C LEU A 53 4.63 -5.69 3.58
N LYS A 54 4.69 -7.03 3.52
CA LYS A 54 5.13 -7.87 4.63
C LYS A 54 6.58 -7.54 5.03
N LYS A 55 7.49 -7.42 4.07
CA LYS A 55 8.90 -7.04 4.32
C LYS A 55 9.00 -5.66 4.99
N SER A 56 8.24 -4.68 4.52
CA SER A 56 8.21 -3.34 5.14
C SER A 56 7.71 -3.39 6.58
N TYR A 57 6.67 -4.17 6.87
CA TYR A 57 6.17 -4.34 8.23
C TYR A 57 7.17 -5.07 9.13
N GLU A 58 7.82 -6.13 8.63
CA GLU A 58 8.85 -6.86 9.37
C GLU A 58 10.07 -5.98 9.66
N GLN A 59 10.52 -5.18 8.70
CA GLN A 59 11.58 -4.18 8.86
C GLN A 59 11.23 -3.17 9.95
N LYS A 60 10.05 -2.53 9.86
CA LYS A 60 9.59 -1.55 10.87
C LYS A 60 9.48 -2.18 12.25
N LYS A 61 9.00 -3.43 12.33
CA LYS A 61 8.91 -4.17 13.59
C LYS A 61 10.29 -4.46 14.15
N TYR A 62 11.25 -4.88 13.32
CA TYR A 62 12.63 -5.12 13.74
C TYR A 62 13.28 -3.83 14.26
N GLU A 63 13.16 -2.72 13.53
CA GLU A 63 13.67 -1.41 13.93
C GLU A 63 13.04 -0.91 15.23
N ALA A 64 11.73 -1.07 15.40
CA ALA A 64 11.05 -0.73 16.65
C ALA A 64 11.56 -1.62 17.81
N ASN A 65 11.70 -2.93 17.59
CA ASN A 65 12.23 -3.82 18.62
C ASN A 65 13.67 -3.47 19.00
N LEU A 66 14.52 -3.12 18.04
CA LEU A 66 15.90 -2.72 18.30
C LEU A 66 15.95 -1.37 19.05
N LYS A 67 15.16 -0.39 18.60
CA LYS A 67 15.08 0.94 19.23
C LYS A 67 14.64 0.86 20.69
N TYR A 68 13.74 -0.06 21.00
CA TYR A 68 13.18 -0.21 22.33
C TYR A 68 13.72 -1.42 23.11
N GLN A 69 14.80 -2.04 22.62
CA GLN A 69 15.42 -3.20 23.28
C GLN A 69 15.95 -2.77 24.64
N GLY A 70 15.46 -3.41 25.71
CA GLY A 70 15.92 -3.17 27.09
C GLY A 70 15.44 -1.87 27.72
N VAL A 71 14.60 -1.07 27.05
CA VAL A 71 14.05 0.20 27.59
C VAL A 71 12.54 0.16 27.84
N ASN A 72 11.81 -0.76 27.20
CA ASN A 72 10.38 -0.93 27.44
C ASN A 72 10.13 -2.01 28.50
N LEU A 73 9.34 -1.66 29.52
CA LEU A 73 8.87 -2.59 30.55
C LEU A 73 7.43 -3.02 30.27
N TYR A 74 7.15 -4.32 30.42
CA TYR A 74 5.78 -4.83 30.47
C TYR A 74 5.33 -4.84 31.92
N VAL A 75 4.41 -3.94 32.27
CA VAL A 75 3.82 -3.87 33.62
C VAL A 75 2.41 -4.43 33.54
N LYS A 76 2.12 -5.45 34.36
CA LYS A 76 0.78 -6.02 34.55
C LYS A 76 0.40 -5.90 36.03
N ASN A 77 -0.89 -6.05 36.33
CA ASN A 77 -1.45 -5.93 37.69
C ASN A 77 -1.37 -4.50 38.27
N LEU A 78 -1.64 -3.50 37.43
CA LEU A 78 -1.93 -2.15 37.92
C LEU A 78 -3.37 -2.14 38.45
N ASP A 79 -3.57 -1.41 39.55
CA ASP A 79 -4.89 -1.15 40.12
C ASP A 79 -5.62 -0.09 39.28
N ASP A 80 -6.95 -0.09 39.32
CA ASP A 80 -7.79 0.82 38.52
C ASP A 80 -7.67 2.29 38.96
N ASP A 81 -7.07 2.54 40.13
CA ASP A 81 -6.84 3.88 40.70
C ASP A 81 -5.55 4.57 40.17
N ILE A 82 -4.84 3.96 39.23
CA ILE A 82 -3.65 4.55 38.59
C ILE A 82 -4.09 5.37 37.36
N ASP A 83 -3.85 6.69 37.38
CA ASP A 83 -4.12 7.65 36.29
C ASP A 83 -3.10 7.55 35.13
#